data_AF-A0AAD9M7W3-F1
#
_entry.id   AF-A0AAD9M7W3-F1
#
_cell.length_a   1.000
_cell.length_b   1.000
_cell.length_c   1.000
_cell.angle_alpha   90.00
_cell.angle_beta   90.00
_cell.angle_gamma   90.00
#
_symmetry.space_group_name_H-M   'P 1'
#
loop_
_entity.id
_entity.type
_entity.pdbx_description
1 polymer ?
#
loop_
_entity_poly.entity_id
_entity_poly.type
_entity_poly.pdbx_seq_one_letter_code
_entity_poly.pdbx_strand_id
1 'polypeptide(L)'
;MAVVPITGCEDCLRSRMRVLDSLSRAANQTFLTKSELNTTVAALNERADDDPQAEVIQTVLWVLVSVSALFLGLRVYCKLTYSYTKFRFEDILLIASWVVLAADASLTEFIIKSRFGRPGFPINVENISVLTIIGLASITCSFVGQVWSKTAFAISLLRMCDGWKKAFVWFAIISMNVLFAFSASSFWIGCVPLKKRWDPFSEGTCYDLKWVVSFGIFVSVYSGVLDIALAAIPWLILMRPTPAEASSGLRLSKKEKIGVSVALSMGVLAGIAAFIKSSYMKSVNDTPGDFSRD
;
A
#
# COMPACT_ATOMS: atom_id res chain seq x y z
N MET A 1 79.85 -10.81 -37.76
CA MET A 1 79.72 -12.18 -37.22
C MET A 1 78.24 -12.45 -37.04
N ALA A 2 77.72 -13.44 -37.78
CA ALA A 2 76.32 -13.79 -37.83
C ALA A 2 75.83 -14.34 -36.48
N VAL A 3 74.67 -13.88 -36.02
CA VAL A 3 73.98 -14.43 -34.85
C VAL A 3 73.42 -15.80 -35.24
N VAL A 4 73.96 -16.84 -34.60
CA VAL A 4 73.53 -18.24 -34.74
C VAL A 4 72.15 -18.40 -34.10
N PRO A 5 71.14 -18.98 -34.78
CA PRO A 5 69.86 -19.27 -34.16
C PRO A 5 69.95 -20.53 -33.31
N ILE A 6 69.46 -20.45 -32.06
CA ILE A 6 69.40 -21.57 -31.13
C ILE A 6 68.17 -22.42 -31.49
N THR A 7 68.37 -23.51 -32.22
CA THR A 7 67.35 -24.54 -32.47
C THR A 7 67.11 -25.34 -31.19
N GLY A 8 65.97 -25.10 -30.55
CA GLY A 8 65.54 -25.82 -29.34
C GLY A 8 64.47 -25.13 -28.47
N CYS A 9 63.96 -23.96 -28.88
CA CYS A 9 63.12 -23.11 -28.03
C CYS A 9 61.68 -22.89 -28.54
N GLU A 10 61.16 -23.71 -29.47
CA GLU A 10 59.76 -23.60 -29.90
C GLU A 10 58.79 -24.29 -28.92
N ASP A 11 59.18 -25.45 -28.37
CA ASP A 11 58.36 -26.16 -27.38
C ASP A 11 58.29 -25.43 -26.03
N CYS A 12 59.35 -24.71 -25.67
CA CYS A 12 59.40 -23.89 -24.44
C CYS A 12 58.52 -22.63 -24.54
N LEU A 13 58.41 -22.03 -25.74
CA LEU A 13 57.52 -20.90 -25.98
C LEU A 13 56.05 -21.33 -25.96
N ARG A 14 55.75 -22.48 -26.57
CA ARG A 14 54.39 -23.06 -26.63
C ARG A 14 53.90 -23.56 -25.28
N SER A 15 54.77 -24.08 -24.42
CA SER A 15 54.41 -24.46 -23.05
C SER A 15 54.14 -23.24 -22.18
N ARG A 16 54.97 -22.18 -22.28
CA ARG A 16 54.74 -20.90 -21.60
C ARG A 16 53.44 -20.22 -22.00
N MET A 17 53.09 -20.22 -23.30
CA MET A 17 51.81 -19.67 -23.76
C MET A 17 50.60 -20.43 -23.20
N ARG A 18 50.67 -21.77 -23.09
CA ARG A 18 49.60 -22.56 -22.46
C ARG A 18 49.43 -22.27 -20.97
N VAL A 19 50.54 -22.06 -20.25
CA VAL A 19 50.51 -21.71 -18.82
C VAL A 19 49.94 -20.29 -18.60
N LEU A 20 50.27 -19.33 -19.46
CA LEU A 20 49.69 -17.98 -19.40
C LEU A 20 48.18 -18.00 -19.67
N ASP A 21 47.72 -18.83 -20.60
CA ASP A 21 46.29 -19.00 -20.92
C ASP A 21 45.51 -19.74 -19.82
N SER A 22 46.16 -20.61 -19.05
CA SER A 22 45.54 -21.19 -17.84
C SER A 22 45.47 -20.19 -16.69
N LEU A 23 46.49 -19.33 -16.53
CA LEU A 23 46.53 -18.30 -15.49
C LEU A 23 45.54 -17.17 -15.79
N SER A 24 45.37 -16.77 -17.05
CA SER A 24 44.38 -15.77 -17.46
C SER A 24 42.95 -16.27 -17.19
N ARG A 25 42.67 -17.55 -17.48
CA ARG A 25 41.37 -18.18 -17.17
C ARG A 25 41.12 -18.27 -15.68
N ALA A 26 42.11 -18.70 -14.90
CA ALA A 26 42.00 -18.74 -13.44
C ALA A 26 41.78 -17.33 -12.85
N ALA A 27 42.52 -16.33 -13.31
CA ALA A 27 42.35 -14.94 -12.88
C ALA A 27 40.96 -14.39 -13.23
N ASN A 28 40.47 -14.64 -14.45
CA ASN A 28 39.11 -14.26 -14.84
C ASN A 28 38.06 -14.98 -13.99
N GLN A 29 38.23 -16.28 -13.72
CA GLN A 29 37.29 -17.04 -12.91
C GLN A 29 37.24 -16.55 -11.45
N THR A 30 38.39 -16.14 -10.90
CA THR A 30 38.50 -15.56 -9.55
C THR A 30 37.90 -14.14 -9.49
N PHE A 31 38.08 -13.37 -10.56
CA PHE A 31 37.48 -12.04 -10.70
C PHE A 31 35.96 -12.12 -10.81
N LEU A 32 35.44 -13.08 -11.61
CA LEU A 32 34.01 -13.35 -11.71
C LEU A 32 33.43 -13.77 -10.35
N THR A 33 34.06 -14.70 -9.63
CA THR A 33 33.56 -15.09 -8.28
C THR A 33 33.58 -13.94 -7.28
N LYS A 34 34.59 -13.06 -7.35
CA LYS A 34 34.65 -11.88 -6.49
C LYS A 34 33.60 -10.84 -6.86
N SER A 35 33.30 -10.70 -8.16
CA SER A 35 32.21 -9.87 -8.66
C SER A 35 30.86 -10.39 -8.17
N GLU A 36 30.58 -11.69 -8.36
CA GLU A 36 29.37 -12.38 -7.88
C GLU A 36 29.20 -12.27 -6.36
N LEU A 37 30.29 -12.40 -5.60
CA LEU A 37 30.28 -12.23 -4.15
C LEU A 37 30.01 -10.78 -3.76
N ASN A 38 30.57 -9.81 -4.49
CA ASN A 38 30.32 -8.39 -4.23
C ASN A 38 28.89 -7.98 -4.59
N THR A 39 28.31 -8.51 -5.68
CA THR A 39 26.90 -8.28 -6.02
C THR A 39 25.96 -8.96 -5.04
N THR A 40 26.24 -10.18 -4.60
CA THR A 40 25.44 -10.83 -3.54
C THR A 40 25.58 -10.14 -2.19
N VAL A 41 26.78 -9.69 -1.80
CA VAL A 41 26.98 -8.92 -0.56
C VAL A 41 26.34 -7.54 -0.66
N ALA A 42 26.39 -6.88 -1.81
CA ALA A 42 25.67 -5.62 -2.05
C ALA A 42 24.15 -5.81 -1.96
N ALA A 43 23.60 -6.84 -2.61
CA ALA A 43 22.18 -7.19 -2.52
C ALA A 43 21.75 -7.61 -1.11
N LEU A 44 22.63 -8.24 -0.33
CA LEU A 44 22.39 -8.56 1.09
C LEU A 44 22.48 -7.32 1.99
N ASN A 45 23.37 -6.38 1.69
CA ASN A 45 23.50 -5.12 2.40
C ASN A 45 22.32 -4.17 2.12
N GLU A 46 21.83 -4.09 0.88
CA GLU A 46 20.58 -3.36 0.56
C GLU A 46 19.39 -3.92 1.34
N ARG A 47 19.24 -5.26 1.41
CA ARG A 47 18.19 -5.89 2.26
C ARG A 47 18.36 -5.66 3.76
N ALA A 48 19.56 -5.32 4.23
CA ALA A 48 19.83 -5.00 5.62
C ALA A 48 19.49 -3.53 5.94
N ASP A 49 19.56 -2.64 4.94
CA ASP A 49 19.20 -1.21 5.05
C ASP A 49 17.67 -0.96 4.95
N ASP A 50 16.90 -1.99 4.58
CA ASP A 50 15.41 -1.95 4.56
C ASP A 50 14.76 -2.03 5.97
N ASP A 51 15.49 -2.50 7.00
CA ASP A 51 14.99 -2.63 8.38
C ASP A 51 14.51 -1.30 9.00
N PRO A 52 15.30 -0.21 8.99
CA PRO A 52 14.89 1.05 9.59
C PRO A 52 13.65 1.64 8.91
N GLN A 53 13.49 1.48 7.59
CA GLN A 53 12.33 2.00 6.88
C GLN A 53 11.05 1.23 7.23
N ALA A 54 11.12 -0.10 7.28
CA ALA A 54 9.98 -0.94 7.66
C ALA A 54 9.55 -0.69 9.12
N GLU A 55 10.50 -0.55 10.05
CA GLU A 55 10.21 -0.22 11.44
C GLU A 55 9.58 1.17 11.61
N VAL A 56 10.04 2.17 10.84
CA VAL A 56 9.43 3.51 10.83
C VAL A 56 7.99 3.45 10.31
N ILE A 57 7.73 2.72 9.22
CA ILE A 57 6.37 2.54 8.68
C ILE A 57 5.47 1.89 9.73
N GLN A 58 5.94 0.82 10.38
CA GLN A 58 5.18 0.14 11.43
C GLN A 58 4.87 1.07 12.60
N THR A 59 5.86 1.84 13.06
CA THR A 59 5.69 2.80 14.15
C THR A 59 4.63 3.85 13.81
N VAL A 60 4.71 4.42 12.60
CA VAL A 60 3.75 5.40 12.11
C VAL A 60 2.35 4.78 12.04
N LEU A 61 2.19 3.58 11.48
CA LEU A 61 0.89 2.89 11.39
C LEU A 61 0.23 2.71 12.77
N TRP A 62 0.96 2.21 13.77
CA TRP A 62 0.41 2.01 15.12
C TRP A 62 0.07 3.30 15.83
N VAL A 63 0.84 4.37 15.61
CA VAL A 63 0.50 5.71 16.11
C VAL A 63 -0.82 6.18 15.50
N LEU A 64 -0.99 6.07 14.18
CA LEU A 64 -2.25 6.45 13.51
C LEU A 64 -3.44 5.61 13.98
N VAL A 65 -3.26 4.28 14.14
CA VAL A 65 -4.30 3.38 14.67
C VAL A 65 -4.70 3.81 16.09
N SER A 66 -3.74 4.08 16.95
CA SER A 66 -3.97 4.49 18.34
C SER A 66 -4.67 5.85 18.44
N VAL A 67 -4.24 6.83 17.65
CA VAL A 67 -4.88 8.15 17.57
C VAL A 67 -6.33 8.01 17.06
N SER A 68 -6.55 7.21 16.03
CA SER A 68 -7.92 6.97 15.52
C SER A 68 -8.80 6.26 16.55
N ALA A 69 -8.23 5.33 17.34
CA ALA A 69 -8.92 4.65 18.43
C ALA A 69 -9.34 5.62 19.53
N LEU A 70 -8.48 6.58 19.87
CA LEU A 70 -8.79 7.63 20.85
C LEU A 70 -9.97 8.49 20.39
N PHE A 71 -9.97 8.97 19.15
CA PHE A 71 -11.08 9.77 18.61
C PHE A 71 -12.39 8.97 18.53
N LEU A 72 -12.33 7.71 18.11
CA LEU A 72 -13.48 6.81 18.09
C LEU A 72 -13.98 6.52 19.50
N GLY A 73 -13.09 6.24 20.44
CA GLY A 73 -13.39 6.01 21.85
C GLY A 73 -14.06 7.21 22.49
N LEU A 74 -13.58 8.42 22.22
CA LEU A 74 -14.22 9.66 22.66
C LEU A 74 -15.62 9.81 22.07
N ARG A 75 -15.79 9.52 20.77
CA ARG A 75 -17.10 9.54 20.10
C ARG A 75 -18.09 8.57 20.74
N VAL A 76 -17.65 7.34 21.03
CA VAL A 76 -18.47 6.32 21.70
C VAL A 76 -18.77 6.72 23.14
N TYR A 77 -17.78 7.21 23.88
CA TYR A 77 -17.94 7.70 25.25
C TYR A 77 -18.99 8.81 25.33
N CYS A 78 -18.90 9.84 24.49
CA CYS A 78 -19.89 10.92 24.45
C CYS A 78 -21.31 10.37 24.18
N LYS A 79 -21.48 9.38 23.30
CA LYS A 79 -22.80 8.78 23.06
C LYS A 79 -23.33 7.96 24.24
N LEU A 80 -22.45 7.24 24.93
CA LEU A 80 -22.83 6.46 26.11
C LEU A 80 -23.19 7.37 27.29
N THR A 81 -22.44 8.46 27.50
CA THR A 81 -22.70 9.43 28.57
C THR A 81 -23.96 10.26 28.29
N TYR A 82 -24.20 10.67 27.04
CA TYR A 82 -25.39 11.41 26.66
C TYR A 82 -26.50 10.48 26.15
N SER A 83 -27.22 9.87 27.10
CA SER A 83 -28.29 8.86 26.91
C SER A 83 -29.40 9.23 25.91
N TYR A 84 -29.57 10.52 25.57
CA TYR A 84 -30.51 10.97 24.53
C TYR A 84 -30.05 10.63 23.09
N THR A 85 -28.79 10.25 22.88
CA THR A 85 -28.25 9.95 21.56
C THR A 85 -28.25 8.45 21.27
N LYS A 86 -29.17 7.97 20.43
CA LYS A 86 -29.21 6.56 20.02
C LYS A 86 -27.95 6.16 19.24
N PHE A 87 -27.53 4.89 19.40
CA PHE A 87 -26.56 4.25 18.51
C PHE A 87 -27.09 4.24 17.09
N ARG A 88 -26.29 4.72 16.14
CA ARG A 88 -26.68 4.81 14.73
C ARG A 88 -25.87 3.80 13.94
N PHE A 89 -26.42 3.39 12.81
CA PHE A 89 -25.76 2.46 11.90
C PHE A 89 -24.37 2.97 11.46
N GLU A 90 -24.18 4.29 11.29
CA GLU A 90 -22.85 4.82 10.94
C GLU A 90 -21.80 4.59 12.02
N ASP A 91 -22.18 4.56 13.31
CA ASP A 91 -21.21 4.39 14.40
C ASP A 91 -20.79 2.92 14.51
N ILE A 92 -21.73 2.00 14.25
CA ILE A 92 -21.43 0.56 14.14
C ILE A 92 -20.48 0.32 12.95
N LEU A 93 -20.77 0.94 11.80
CA LEU A 93 -19.93 0.83 10.61
C LEU A 93 -18.54 1.42 10.85
N LEU A 94 -18.46 2.54 11.59
CA LEU A 94 -17.18 3.17 11.93
C LEU A 94 -16.37 2.30 12.91
N ILE A 95 -17.00 1.70 13.92
CA ILE A 95 -16.36 0.73 14.82
C ILE A 95 -15.86 -0.48 14.03
N ALA A 96 -16.69 -1.05 13.15
CA ALA A 96 -16.29 -2.16 12.30
C ALA A 96 -15.10 -1.78 11.41
N SER A 97 -15.07 -0.57 10.84
CA SER A 97 -13.94 -0.10 10.03
C SER A 97 -12.64 0.00 10.83
N TRP A 98 -12.70 0.41 12.10
CA TRP A 98 -11.54 0.49 12.97
C TRP A 98 -11.02 -0.89 13.37
N VAL A 99 -11.91 -1.85 13.64
CA VAL A 99 -11.51 -3.25 13.92
C VAL A 99 -10.79 -3.85 12.72
N VAL A 100 -11.30 -3.61 11.50
CA VAL A 100 -10.64 -4.07 10.27
C VAL A 100 -9.29 -3.38 10.06
N LEU A 101 -9.19 -2.08 10.36
CA LEU A 101 -7.92 -1.34 10.31
C LEU A 101 -6.88 -1.88 11.30
N ALA A 102 -7.31 -2.20 12.53
CA ALA A 102 -6.43 -2.79 13.55
C ALA A 102 -5.97 -4.20 13.14
N ALA A 103 -6.86 -4.99 12.52
CA ALA A 103 -6.49 -6.29 11.95
C ALA A 103 -5.50 -6.15 10.79
N ASP A 104 -5.68 -5.16 9.91
CA ASP A 104 -4.72 -4.88 8.84
C ASP A 104 -3.32 -4.49 9.38
N ALA A 105 -3.29 -3.63 10.41
CA ALA A 105 -2.05 -3.23 11.05
C ALA A 105 -1.32 -4.41 11.71
N SER A 106 -2.06 -5.33 12.35
CA SER A 106 -1.44 -6.52 12.96
C SER A 106 -0.94 -7.53 11.92
N LEU A 107 -1.66 -7.72 10.82
CA LEU A 107 -1.19 -8.54 9.70
C LEU A 107 0.07 -7.93 9.06
N THR A 108 0.12 -6.60 8.89
CA THR A 108 1.30 -5.90 8.35
C THR A 108 2.51 -6.04 9.27
N GLU A 109 2.32 -5.89 10.59
CA GLU A 109 3.37 -6.13 11.57
C GLU A 109 3.87 -7.58 11.54
N PHE A 110 2.97 -8.55 11.40
CA PHE A 110 3.36 -9.95 11.25
C PHE A 110 4.22 -10.15 10.00
N ILE A 111 3.86 -9.54 8.87
CA ILE A 111 4.64 -9.62 7.62
C ILE A 111 6.05 -9.04 7.82
N ILE A 112 6.17 -7.85 8.43
CA ILE A 112 7.45 -7.18 8.68
C ILE A 112 8.33 -8.01 9.64
N LYS A 113 7.76 -8.44 10.77
CA LYS A 113 8.50 -9.21 11.79
C LYS A 113 8.88 -10.61 11.35
N SER A 114 8.18 -11.19 10.38
CA SER A 114 8.51 -12.52 9.85
C SER A 114 9.87 -12.59 9.15
N ARG A 115 10.54 -11.44 8.90
CA ARG A 115 11.94 -11.31 8.42
C ARG A 115 12.32 -12.34 7.35
N PHE A 116 11.45 -12.45 6.35
CA PHE A 116 11.56 -13.45 5.30
C PHE A 116 12.85 -13.25 4.47
N GLY A 117 13.58 -14.35 4.21
CA GLY A 117 14.81 -14.31 3.40
C GLY A 117 16.10 -13.94 4.13
N ARG A 118 16.09 -13.91 5.48
CA ARG A 118 17.31 -13.81 6.31
C ARG A 118 17.87 -15.17 6.71
N PRO A 119 19.15 -15.27 7.12
CA PRO A 119 19.81 -16.55 7.44
C PRO A 119 19.17 -17.38 8.57
N GLY A 120 18.18 -16.84 9.30
CA GLY A 120 17.49 -17.51 10.41
C GLY A 120 16.13 -18.13 10.08
N PHE A 121 15.61 -17.97 8.85
CA PHE A 121 14.31 -18.52 8.45
C PHE A 121 14.42 -19.24 7.09
N PRO A 122 14.42 -20.59 7.05
CA PRO A 122 14.56 -21.32 5.80
C PRO A 122 13.35 -21.06 4.89
N ILE A 123 13.63 -20.79 3.62
CA ILE A 123 12.63 -20.55 2.59
C ILE A 123 11.97 -21.89 2.23
N ASN A 124 10.92 -22.25 2.96
CA ASN A 124 10.04 -23.36 2.60
C ASN A 124 8.88 -22.87 1.73
N VAL A 125 8.51 -23.64 0.71
CA VAL A 125 7.41 -23.35 -0.23
C VAL A 125 6.06 -23.08 0.47
N GLU A 126 5.85 -23.75 1.61
CA GLU A 126 4.65 -23.60 2.45
C GLU A 126 4.61 -22.22 3.14
N ASN A 127 5.74 -21.75 3.67
CA ASN A 127 5.81 -20.46 4.35
C ASN A 127 5.59 -19.29 3.38
N ILE A 128 6.06 -19.39 2.13
CA ILE A 128 5.84 -18.36 1.11
C ILE A 128 4.36 -18.26 0.75
N SER A 129 3.70 -19.41 0.61
CA SER A 129 2.27 -19.49 0.27
C SER A 129 1.41 -18.84 1.36
N VAL A 130 1.69 -19.16 2.63
CA VAL A 130 1.02 -18.57 3.79
C VAL A 130 1.23 -17.05 3.84
N LEU A 131 2.46 -16.58 3.63
CA LEU A 131 2.75 -15.15 3.62
C LEU A 131 2.01 -14.41 2.51
N THR A 132 1.90 -15.02 1.32
CA THR A 132 1.19 -14.44 0.18
C THR A 132 -0.30 -14.28 0.50
N ILE A 133 -0.92 -15.31 1.11
CA ILE A 133 -2.32 -15.24 1.56
C ILE A 133 -2.51 -14.15 2.61
N ILE A 134 -1.60 -14.05 3.59
CA ILE A 134 -1.64 -13.01 4.63
C ILE A 134 -1.51 -11.61 4.02
N GLY A 135 -0.61 -11.42 3.04
CA GLY A 135 -0.47 -10.15 2.31
C GLY A 135 -1.74 -9.78 1.53
N LEU A 136 -2.36 -10.73 0.84
CA LEU A 136 -3.62 -10.50 0.12
C LEU A 136 -4.78 -10.18 1.07
N ALA A 137 -4.82 -10.85 2.23
CA ALA A 137 -5.79 -10.57 3.28
C ALA A 137 -5.61 -9.16 3.84
N SER A 138 -4.37 -8.74 4.15
CA SER A 138 -4.04 -7.39 4.59
C SER A 138 -4.52 -6.34 3.57
N ILE A 139 -4.13 -6.47 2.30
CA ILE A 139 -4.59 -5.55 1.23
C ILE A 139 -6.12 -5.44 1.19
N THR A 140 -6.82 -6.57 1.31
CA THR A 140 -8.28 -6.61 1.33
C THR A 140 -8.84 -5.88 2.56
N CYS A 141 -8.29 -6.12 3.74
CA CYS A 141 -8.63 -5.42 4.98
C CYS A 141 -8.39 -3.91 4.84
N SER A 142 -7.28 -3.46 4.25
CA SER A 142 -7.01 -2.05 4.01
C SER A 142 -8.10 -1.40 3.14
N PHE A 143 -8.53 -2.07 2.05
CA PHE A 143 -9.60 -1.53 1.20
C PHE A 143 -10.96 -1.49 1.92
N VAL A 144 -11.30 -2.55 2.66
CA VAL A 144 -12.56 -2.63 3.43
C VAL A 144 -12.60 -1.56 4.54
N GLY A 145 -11.51 -1.38 5.28
CA GLY A 145 -11.40 -0.34 6.30
C GLY A 145 -11.57 1.07 5.70
N GLN A 146 -10.91 1.34 4.58
CA GLN A 146 -11.04 2.62 3.87
C GLN A 146 -12.46 2.88 3.37
N VAL A 147 -13.12 1.88 2.76
CA VAL A 147 -14.46 2.07 2.21
C VAL A 147 -15.52 2.25 3.28
N TRP A 148 -15.45 1.48 4.38
CA TRP A 148 -16.40 1.59 5.48
C TRP A 148 -16.25 2.90 6.25
N SER A 149 -15.03 3.37 6.49
CA SER A 149 -14.78 4.65 7.17
C SER A 149 -15.38 5.83 6.40
N LYS A 150 -15.13 5.90 5.08
CA LYS A 150 -15.71 6.95 4.21
C LYS A 150 -17.22 6.81 4.07
N THR A 151 -17.73 5.59 4.00
CA THR A 151 -19.19 5.34 3.93
C THR A 151 -19.88 5.81 5.21
N ALA A 152 -19.31 5.55 6.39
CA ALA A 152 -19.84 6.04 7.66
C ALA A 152 -19.89 7.57 7.69
N PHE A 153 -18.82 8.24 7.25
CA PHE A 153 -18.77 9.69 7.14
C PHE A 153 -19.82 10.25 6.15
N ALA A 154 -19.90 9.67 4.95
CA ALA A 154 -20.85 10.08 3.93
C ALA A 154 -22.32 9.87 4.37
N ILE A 155 -22.63 8.80 5.10
CA ILE A 155 -23.96 8.58 5.70
C ILE A 155 -24.27 9.65 6.74
N SER A 156 -23.31 10.06 7.57
CA SER A 156 -23.50 11.18 8.49
C SER A 156 -23.81 12.48 7.73
N LEU A 157 -23.09 12.76 6.63
CA LEU A 157 -23.36 13.93 5.77
C LEU A 157 -24.73 13.86 5.08
N LEU A 158 -25.17 12.68 4.67
CA LEU A 158 -26.43 12.47 3.95
C LEU A 158 -27.65 12.98 4.74
N ARG A 159 -27.56 13.03 6.07
CA ARG A 159 -28.66 13.54 6.92
C ARG A 159 -28.70 15.06 7.04
N MET A 160 -27.59 15.71 6.73
CA MET A 160 -27.46 17.17 6.73
C MET A 160 -27.73 17.76 5.35
N CYS A 161 -27.74 16.94 4.31
CA CYS A 161 -27.90 17.37 2.93
C CYS A 161 -29.31 17.12 2.42
N ASP A 162 -29.84 18.08 1.65
CA ASP A 162 -31.08 17.94 0.91
C ASP A 162 -30.90 18.26 -0.59
N GLY A 163 -31.89 17.85 -1.39
CA GLY A 163 -31.91 18.10 -2.84
C GLY A 163 -30.76 17.44 -3.61
N TRP A 164 -30.14 18.17 -4.53
CA TRP A 164 -29.09 17.65 -5.43
C TRP A 164 -27.84 17.19 -4.67
N LYS A 165 -27.48 17.84 -3.55
CA LYS A 165 -26.32 17.45 -2.73
C LYS A 165 -26.49 16.03 -2.18
N LYS A 166 -27.70 15.67 -1.75
CA LYS A 166 -28.04 14.34 -1.26
C LYS A 166 -27.90 13.27 -2.35
N ALA A 167 -28.34 13.58 -3.57
CA ALA A 167 -28.17 12.71 -4.73
C ALA A 167 -26.68 12.48 -5.05
N PHE A 168 -25.86 13.53 -4.99
CA PHE A 168 -24.42 13.43 -5.17
C PHE A 168 -23.75 12.58 -4.07
N VAL A 169 -24.11 12.75 -2.79
CA VAL A 169 -23.56 11.92 -1.70
C VAL A 169 -23.92 10.45 -1.90
N TRP A 170 -25.16 10.14 -2.31
CA TRP A 170 -25.56 8.78 -2.66
C TRP A 170 -24.73 8.21 -3.81
N PHE A 171 -24.53 8.98 -4.87
CA PHE A 171 -23.68 8.61 -5.98
C PHE A 171 -22.24 8.34 -5.52
N ALA A 172 -21.66 9.19 -4.66
CA ALA A 172 -20.33 9.00 -4.10
C ALA A 172 -20.23 7.70 -3.28
N ILE A 173 -21.22 7.41 -2.42
CA ILE A 173 -21.26 6.17 -1.63
C ILE A 173 -21.29 4.94 -2.55
N ILE A 174 -22.21 4.89 -3.51
CA ILE A 174 -22.40 3.73 -4.38
C ILE A 174 -21.15 3.52 -5.25
N SER A 175 -20.69 4.57 -5.93
CA SER A 175 -19.54 4.49 -6.82
C SER A 175 -18.26 4.06 -6.09
N MET A 176 -18.02 4.58 -4.89
CA MET A 176 -16.83 4.22 -4.12
C MET A 176 -16.89 2.79 -3.59
N ASN A 177 -18.06 2.34 -3.12
CA ASN A 177 -18.23 0.95 -2.67
C ASN A 177 -18.04 -0.04 -3.82
N VAL A 178 -18.61 0.23 -4.99
CA VAL A 178 -18.44 -0.61 -6.18
C VAL A 178 -16.98 -0.66 -6.60
N LEU A 179 -16.31 0.50 -6.68
CA LEU A 179 -14.92 0.57 -7.10
C LEU A 179 -13.98 -0.16 -6.14
N PHE A 180 -14.12 0.04 -4.82
CA PHE A 180 -13.28 -0.63 -3.82
C PHE A 180 -13.58 -2.13 -3.72
N ALA A 181 -14.84 -2.55 -3.85
CA ALA A 181 -15.20 -3.96 -3.90
C ALA A 181 -14.59 -4.65 -5.12
N PHE A 182 -14.72 -4.04 -6.30
CA PHE A 182 -14.10 -4.55 -7.52
C PHE A 182 -12.56 -4.61 -7.39
N SER A 183 -11.95 -3.59 -6.78
CA SER A 183 -10.51 -3.56 -6.51
C SER A 183 -10.09 -4.73 -5.63
N ALA A 184 -10.75 -4.91 -4.48
CA ALA A 184 -10.47 -5.99 -3.55
C ALA A 184 -10.61 -7.37 -4.22
N SER A 185 -11.69 -7.59 -4.97
CA SER A 185 -11.90 -8.86 -5.70
C SER A 185 -10.83 -9.11 -6.77
N SER A 186 -10.38 -8.07 -7.46
CA SER A 186 -9.35 -8.19 -8.52
C SER A 186 -8.01 -8.69 -7.98
N PHE A 187 -7.66 -8.38 -6.72
CA PHE A 187 -6.43 -8.89 -6.09
C PHE A 187 -6.44 -10.41 -5.87
N TRP A 188 -7.63 -11.02 -5.78
CA TRP A 188 -7.80 -12.46 -5.62
C TRP A 188 -7.87 -13.18 -6.98
N ILE A 189 -8.58 -12.61 -7.95
CA ILE A 189 -8.89 -13.27 -9.24
C ILE A 189 -7.78 -13.06 -10.29
N GLY A 190 -6.67 -12.41 -9.92
CA GLY A 190 -5.66 -11.93 -10.86
C GLY A 190 -4.74 -12.97 -11.53
N CYS A 191 -4.94 -14.27 -11.32
CA CYS A 191 -4.11 -15.33 -11.91
C CYS A 191 -4.93 -16.49 -12.48
N VAL A 192 -4.43 -17.08 -13.57
CA VAL A 192 -4.95 -18.29 -14.20
C VAL A 192 -3.83 -19.34 -14.24
N PRO A 193 -3.96 -20.49 -13.54
CA PRO A 193 -5.04 -20.87 -12.63
C PRO A 193 -4.99 -20.06 -11.32
N LEU A 194 -6.15 -19.94 -10.64
CA LEU A 194 -6.29 -19.19 -9.39
C LEU A 194 -5.29 -19.65 -8.31
N LYS A 195 -4.95 -20.95 -8.32
CA LYS A 195 -3.96 -21.56 -7.45
C LYS A 195 -2.61 -20.83 -7.46
N LYS A 196 -2.21 -20.28 -8.61
CA LYS A 196 -0.95 -19.53 -8.76
C LYS A 196 -0.87 -18.28 -7.90
N ARG A 197 -2.02 -17.75 -7.46
CA ARG A 197 -2.05 -16.56 -6.63
C ARG A 197 -1.56 -16.80 -5.21
N TRP A 198 -1.76 -17.99 -4.66
CA TRP A 198 -1.28 -18.38 -3.33
C TRP A 198 -0.16 -19.41 -3.34
N ASP A 199 0.05 -20.11 -4.47
CA ASP A 199 1.16 -21.03 -4.68
C ASP A 199 2.04 -20.51 -5.84
N PRO A 200 3.05 -19.66 -5.55
CA PRO A 200 3.84 -18.98 -6.58
C PRO A 200 4.68 -19.94 -7.43
N PHE A 201 4.87 -21.19 -6.99
CA PHE A 201 5.60 -22.22 -7.73
C PHE A 201 4.73 -22.98 -8.74
N SER A 202 3.43 -22.74 -8.76
CA SER A 202 2.53 -23.38 -9.72
C SER A 202 2.56 -22.72 -11.10
N GLU A 203 2.40 -23.53 -12.14
CA GLU A 203 2.36 -23.09 -13.54
C GLU A 203 1.13 -22.21 -13.81
N GLY A 204 1.29 -21.18 -14.63
CA GLY A 204 0.20 -20.26 -14.97
C GLY A 204 0.64 -18.86 -15.35
N THR A 205 -0.31 -18.00 -15.65
CA THR A 205 -0.12 -16.59 -16.00
C THR A 205 -0.94 -15.70 -15.07
N CYS A 206 -0.32 -14.66 -14.53
CA CYS A 206 -0.99 -13.63 -13.75
C CYS A 206 -1.13 -12.34 -14.56
N TYR A 207 -2.04 -11.46 -14.18
CA TYR A 207 -2.13 -10.13 -14.76
C TYR A 207 -0.80 -9.39 -14.62
N ASP A 208 -0.47 -8.62 -15.66
CA ASP A 208 0.70 -7.76 -15.67
C ASP A 208 0.66 -6.79 -14.49
N LEU A 209 1.79 -6.63 -13.81
CA LEU A 209 1.97 -5.69 -12.71
C LEU A 209 1.59 -4.27 -13.13
N LYS A 210 1.82 -3.91 -14.40
CA LYS A 210 1.43 -2.60 -14.97
C LYS A 210 -0.07 -2.33 -14.86
N TRP A 211 -0.91 -3.35 -15.09
CA TRP A 211 -2.36 -3.23 -14.95
C TRP A 211 -2.76 -3.00 -13.49
N VAL A 212 -2.17 -3.74 -12.57
CA VAL A 212 -2.45 -3.63 -11.13
C VAL A 212 -2.05 -2.24 -10.61
N VAL A 213 -0.87 -1.74 -10.98
CA VAL A 213 -0.40 -0.42 -10.54
C VAL A 213 -1.24 0.70 -11.17
N SER A 214 -1.49 0.65 -12.47
CA SER A 214 -2.33 1.66 -13.15
C SER A 214 -3.72 1.75 -12.56
N PHE A 215 -4.34 0.60 -12.26
CA PHE A 215 -5.64 0.55 -11.62
C PHE A 215 -5.59 1.06 -10.17
N GLY A 216 -4.54 0.72 -9.40
CA GLY A 216 -4.32 1.25 -8.05
C GLY A 216 -4.19 2.77 -8.02
N ILE A 217 -3.49 3.36 -9.01
CA ILE A 217 -3.39 4.82 -9.19
C ILE A 217 -4.77 5.42 -9.42
N PHE A 218 -5.56 4.85 -10.33
CA PHE A 218 -6.91 5.32 -10.62
C PHE A 218 -7.80 5.31 -9.36
N VAL A 219 -7.81 4.21 -8.61
CA VAL A 219 -8.59 4.08 -7.37
C VAL A 219 -8.16 5.11 -6.32
N SER A 220 -6.85 5.34 -6.19
CA SER A 220 -6.31 6.32 -5.24
C SER A 220 -6.70 7.75 -5.61
N VAL A 221 -6.57 8.12 -6.88
CA VAL A 221 -6.95 9.46 -7.38
C VAL A 221 -8.46 9.66 -7.23
N TYR A 222 -9.27 8.67 -7.62
CA TYR A 222 -10.73 8.73 -7.49
C TYR A 222 -11.16 8.91 -6.03
N SER A 223 -10.57 8.14 -5.11
CA SER A 223 -10.81 8.29 -3.68
C SER A 223 -10.45 9.69 -3.19
N GLY A 224 -9.29 10.23 -3.60
CA GLY A 224 -8.86 11.56 -3.17
C GLY A 224 -9.77 12.68 -3.67
N VAL A 225 -10.27 12.57 -4.91
CA VAL A 225 -11.25 13.51 -5.46
C VAL A 225 -12.56 13.45 -4.67
N LEU A 226 -13.05 12.26 -4.33
CA LEU A 226 -14.26 12.12 -3.51
C LEU A 226 -14.07 12.67 -2.09
N ASP A 227 -12.91 12.48 -1.46
CA ASP A 227 -12.62 13.02 -0.13
C ASP A 227 -12.71 14.56 -0.12
N ILE A 228 -12.15 15.21 -1.14
CA ILE A 228 -12.24 16.67 -1.32
C ILE A 228 -13.67 17.10 -1.63
N ALA A 229 -14.36 16.38 -2.52
CA ALA A 229 -15.74 16.71 -2.89
C ALA A 229 -16.70 16.59 -1.70
N LEU A 230 -16.58 15.53 -0.89
CA LEU A 230 -17.37 15.33 0.32
C LEU A 230 -17.03 16.36 1.40
N ALA A 231 -15.77 16.82 1.50
CA ALA A 231 -15.39 17.91 2.39
C ALA A 231 -15.93 19.28 1.92
N ALA A 232 -16.11 19.49 0.61
CA ALA A 232 -16.66 20.73 0.07
C ALA A 232 -18.17 20.88 0.33
N ILE A 233 -18.93 19.78 0.41
CA ILE A 233 -20.39 19.84 0.56
C ILE A 233 -20.82 20.59 1.83
N PRO A 234 -20.31 20.27 3.03
CA PRO A 234 -20.69 21.01 4.24
C PRO A 234 -20.17 22.44 4.24
N TRP A 235 -19.06 22.72 3.57
CA TRP A 235 -18.56 24.09 3.38
C TRP A 235 -19.54 24.93 2.56
N LEU A 236 -20.09 24.37 1.48
CA LEU A 236 -21.13 25.01 0.67
C LEU A 236 -22.40 25.25 1.49
N ILE A 237 -22.81 24.31 2.34
CA ILE A 237 -23.95 24.46 3.25
C ILE A 237 -23.72 25.61 4.24
N LEU A 238 -22.51 25.75 4.78
CA LEU A 238 -22.15 26.82 5.73
C LEU A 238 -22.03 28.21 5.09
N MET A 239 -21.63 28.30 3.82
CA MET A 239 -21.45 29.56 3.09
C MET A 239 -22.73 30.08 2.44
N ARG A 240 -23.53 29.19 1.84
CA ARG A 240 -24.81 29.53 1.20
C ARG A 240 -25.88 28.52 1.60
N PRO A 241 -26.51 28.70 2.78
CA PRO A 241 -27.58 27.81 3.23
C PRO A 241 -28.79 27.92 2.32
N THR A 242 -29.29 26.78 1.86
CA THR A 242 -30.47 26.70 0.97
C THR A 242 -31.75 26.90 1.79
N PRO A 243 -32.85 27.47 1.26
CA PRO A 243 -34.09 27.68 2.03
C PRO A 243 -34.66 26.42 2.69
N ALA A 244 -34.53 25.27 2.01
CA ALA A 244 -34.90 23.97 2.56
C ALA A 244 -34.04 23.58 3.78
N GLU A 245 -32.72 23.77 3.72
CA GLU A 245 -31.77 23.46 4.80
C GLU A 245 -31.92 24.44 5.99
N ALA A 246 -32.28 25.70 5.71
CA ALA A 246 -32.63 26.68 6.74
C ALA A 246 -33.94 26.33 7.46
N SER A 247 -34.91 25.73 6.75
CA SER A 247 -36.17 25.24 7.32
C SER A 247 -36.02 23.98 8.18
N SER A 248 -34.95 23.19 7.96
CA SER A 248 -34.59 22.03 8.79
C SER A 248 -34.17 22.40 10.23
N GLY A 249 -34.23 23.69 10.60
CA GLY A 249 -34.07 24.16 11.98
C GLY A 249 -32.64 24.14 12.51
N LEU A 250 -31.64 23.88 11.65
CA LEU A 250 -30.25 23.72 12.05
C LEU A 250 -29.56 25.08 12.27
N ARG A 251 -30.01 25.84 13.28
CA ARG A 251 -29.28 27.00 13.79
C ARG A 251 -28.06 26.51 14.57
N LEU A 252 -27.02 26.10 13.84
CA LEU A 252 -25.75 25.66 14.41
C LEU A 252 -25.17 26.77 15.28
N SER A 253 -24.89 26.43 16.53
CA SER A 253 -24.12 27.30 17.42
C SER A 253 -22.72 27.53 16.84
N LYS A 254 -22.09 28.67 17.16
CA LYS A 254 -20.71 28.97 16.74
C LYS A 254 -19.74 27.81 17.08
N LYS A 255 -20.00 27.11 18.18
CA LYS A 255 -19.24 25.93 18.63
C LYS A 255 -19.37 24.75 17.69
N GLU A 256 -20.58 24.46 17.19
CA GLU A 256 -20.80 23.35 16.26
C GLU A 256 -20.23 23.66 14.87
N LYS A 257 -20.28 24.93 14.45
CA LYS A 257 -19.65 25.37 13.20
C LYS A 257 -18.14 25.13 13.20
N ILE A 258 -17.47 25.34 14.33
CA ILE A 258 -16.04 25.04 14.50
C ILE A 258 -15.79 23.53 14.41
N GLY A 259 -16.59 22.72 15.11
CA GLY A 259 -16.49 21.26 15.05
C GLY A 259 -16.65 20.71 13.64
N VAL A 260 -17.63 21.21 12.89
CA VAL A 260 -17.82 20.87 11.47
C VAL A 260 -16.61 21.30 10.65
N SER A 261 -16.14 22.55 10.80
CA SER A 261 -14.96 23.03 10.05
C SER A 261 -13.72 22.17 10.27
N VAL A 262 -13.45 21.75 11.51
CA VAL A 262 -12.30 20.89 11.83
C VAL A 262 -12.46 19.50 11.19
N ALA A 263 -13.66 18.93 11.22
CA ALA A 263 -13.94 17.65 10.58
C ALA A 263 -13.71 17.71 9.05
N LEU A 264 -14.04 18.83 8.40
CA LEU A 264 -13.83 18.99 6.95
C LEU A 264 -12.36 19.11 6.57
N SER A 265 -11.56 19.79 7.41
CA SER A 265 -10.12 19.90 7.16
C SER A 265 -9.44 18.52 7.07
N MET A 266 -9.87 17.56 7.89
CA MET A 266 -9.36 16.18 7.83
C MET A 266 -9.65 15.50 6.49
N GLY A 267 -10.82 15.75 5.88
CA GLY A 267 -11.17 15.21 4.55
C GLY A 267 -10.27 15.73 3.44
N VAL A 268 -9.91 17.03 3.48
CA VAL A 268 -8.96 17.61 2.51
C VAL A 268 -7.57 16.99 2.66
N LEU A 269 -7.09 16.81 3.90
CA LEU A 269 -5.81 16.14 4.17
C LEU A 269 -5.80 14.69 3.68
N ALA A 270 -6.91 13.96 3.87
CA ALA A 270 -7.06 12.61 3.34
C ALA A 270 -6.99 12.58 1.80
N GLY A 271 -7.62 13.56 1.13
CA GLY A 271 -7.51 13.73 -0.31
C GLY A 271 -6.07 13.94 -0.78
N ILE A 272 -5.33 14.85 -0.13
CA ILE A 272 -3.92 15.10 -0.42
C ILE A 272 -3.08 13.83 -0.23
N ALA A 273 -3.29 13.10 0.86
CA ALA A 273 -2.59 11.83 1.12
C ALA A 273 -2.86 10.80 0.02
N ALA A 274 -4.09 10.73 -0.50
CA ALA A 274 -4.43 9.84 -1.62
C ALA A 274 -3.72 10.23 -2.93
N PHE A 275 -3.53 11.53 -3.19
CA PHE A 275 -2.71 11.99 -4.32
C PHE A 275 -1.24 11.65 -4.14
N ILE A 276 -0.68 11.87 -2.95
CA ILE A 276 0.70 11.49 -2.62
C ILE A 276 0.90 9.98 -2.85
N LYS A 277 -0.02 9.15 -2.34
CA LYS A 277 -0.01 7.70 -2.56
C LYS A 277 0.00 7.34 -4.05
N SER A 278 -0.80 8.03 -4.86
CA SER A 278 -0.84 7.81 -6.31
C SER A 278 0.47 8.15 -7.01
N SER A 279 1.14 9.24 -6.59
CA SER A 279 2.45 9.63 -7.11
C SER A 279 3.54 8.63 -6.74
N TYR A 280 3.52 8.09 -5.51
CA TYR A 280 4.44 7.03 -5.11
C TYR A 280 4.23 5.75 -5.92
N MET A 281 2.97 5.32 -6.11
CA MET A 281 2.67 4.14 -6.93
C MET A 281 3.16 4.30 -8.37
N LYS A 282 3.06 5.51 -8.94
CA LYS A 282 3.63 5.81 -10.25
C LYS A 282 5.15 5.75 -10.24
N SER A 283 5.80 6.38 -9.26
CA SER A 283 7.27 6.38 -9.14
C SER A 283 7.83 4.95 -9.06
N VAL A 284 7.19 4.07 -8.30
CA VAL A 284 7.62 2.66 -8.16
C VAL A 284 7.47 1.90 -9.48
N ASN A 285 6.49 2.24 -10.32
CA ASN A 285 6.30 1.63 -11.62
C ASN A 285 7.25 2.17 -12.70
N ASP A 286 7.61 3.45 -12.61
CA ASP A 286 8.48 4.11 -13.59
C ASP A 286 9.97 3.81 -13.34
N THR A 287 10.36 3.39 -12.13
CA THR A 287 11.67 2.78 -11.89
C THR A 287 11.70 1.44 -12.65
N PRO A 288 12.47 1.32 -13.75
CA PRO A 288 12.61 0.04 -14.41
C PRO A 288 13.23 -0.91 -13.40
N GLY A 289 12.51 -1.94 -12.99
CA GLY A 289 13.11 -3.02 -12.24
C GLY A 289 14.28 -3.56 -13.05
N ASP A 290 15.49 -3.37 -12.56
CA ASP A 290 16.73 -4.00 -13.02
C ASP A 290 16.73 -5.51 -12.67
N PHE A 291 15.59 -6.17 -12.87
CA PHE A 291 15.35 -7.59 -12.67
C PHE A 291 15.19 -8.32 -14.02
N SER A 292 15.61 -7.70 -15.13
CA SER A 292 15.66 -8.31 -16.46
C SER A 292 17.07 -8.67 -16.92
N ARG A 293 18.04 -8.70 -16.00
CA ARG A 293 19.29 -9.45 -16.20
C ARG A 293 19.28 -10.65 -15.26
N ASP A 294 18.73 -11.75 -15.76
CA ASP A 294 19.41 -13.05 -15.89
C ASP A 294 18.43 -14.11 -16.42
#